data_AF-A0A2N2RSQ1-F1
#
_entry.id   AF-A0A2N2RSQ1-F1
#
_cell.length_a   1.000
_cell.length_b   1.000
_cell.length_c   1.000
_cell.angle_alpha   90.00
_cell.angle_beta   90.00
_cell.angle_gamma   90.00
#
_symmetry.space_group_name_H-M   'P 1'
#
loop_
_entity.id
_entity.type
_entity.pdbx_description
1 polymer ?
#
loop_
_entity_poly.entity_id
_entity_poly.type
_entity_poly.pdbx_seq_one_letter_code
_entity_poly.pdbx_strand_id
1 'polypeptide(L)'
;MLSGCFGGTVAQQIARSMLMQGADQAAAAAMDAHLLKQKIAAQTLKLPQNTEFDDYQIAFLRSGFENVKTQIETLPTATAEEPKSLAVSIEQTRLVSVEVWNLLAGQEKLQLLENARLKGSELIPPKSEWSNWFIAVGGSDDPGNSTITFLIPPNIGKVASGSKAIVELSNNGELNIARYALN
;
A
#
# COMPACT_ATOMS: atom_id res chain seq x y z
N MET A 1 -39.68 -47.24 -7.68
CA MET A 1 -38.44 -47.22 -6.88
C MET A 1 -37.82 -45.84 -6.98
N LEU A 2 -37.94 -45.02 -5.94
CA LEU A 2 -37.14 -43.81 -5.77
C LEU A 2 -35.91 -44.20 -4.95
N SER A 3 -34.73 -44.20 -5.57
CA SER A 3 -33.46 -44.36 -4.85
C SER A 3 -32.87 -42.96 -4.64
N GLY A 4 -32.88 -42.51 -3.39
CA GLY A 4 -32.26 -41.25 -2.96
C GLY A 4 -30.78 -41.44 -2.67
N CYS A 5 -29.93 -40.66 -3.33
CA CYS A 5 -28.52 -40.54 -2.99
C CYS A 5 -28.31 -39.29 -2.11
N PHE A 6 -28.54 -39.42 -0.80
CA PHE A 6 -27.96 -38.52 0.20
C PHE A 6 -26.59 -39.07 0.58
N GLY A 7 -25.50 -38.50 0.04
CA GLY A 7 -24.14 -38.96 0.34
C GLY A 7 -23.01 -37.97 0.03
N GLY A 8 -23.31 -36.66 -0.08
CA GLY A 8 -22.39 -35.71 -0.72
C GLY A 8 -21.71 -34.66 0.15
N THR A 9 -21.88 -34.61 1.48
CA THR A 9 -21.50 -33.40 2.24
C THR A 9 -20.42 -33.56 3.32
N VAL A 10 -19.94 -34.77 3.61
CA VAL A 10 -18.94 -34.96 4.69
C VAL A 10 -17.49 -34.98 4.19
N ALA A 11 -17.23 -35.50 2.98
CA ALA A 11 -15.86 -35.62 2.45
C ALA A 11 -15.20 -34.27 2.09
N GLN A 12 -16.00 -33.30 1.65
CA GLN A 12 -15.49 -31.97 1.25
C GLN A 12 -14.96 -31.12 2.42
N GLN A 13 -15.33 -31.45 3.66
CA GLN A 13 -14.89 -30.70 4.83
C GLN A 13 -13.51 -31.13 5.34
N ILE A 14 -13.12 -32.40 5.15
CA ILE A 14 -11.81 -32.93 5.59
C ILE A 14 -10.67 -32.45 4.68
N ALA A 15 -10.93 -32.20 3.40
CA ALA A 15 -9.91 -31.68 2.47
C ALA A 15 -9.51 -30.22 2.76
N ARG A 16 -10.41 -29.42 3.34
CA ARG A 16 -10.12 -28.01 3.67
C ARG A 16 -9.20 -27.86 4.89
N SER A 17 -9.17 -28.81 5.81
CA SER A 17 -8.34 -28.72 7.02
C SER A 17 -6.85 -28.97 6.78
N MET A 18 -6.49 -29.81 5.80
CA MET A 18 -5.08 -30.09 5.48
C MET A 18 -4.39 -28.95 4.71
N LEU A 19 -5.14 -28.14 3.96
CA LEU A 19 -4.59 -27.05 3.16
C LEU A 19 -4.18 -25.85 4.03
N MET A 20 -4.89 -25.59 5.12
CA MET A 20 -4.57 -24.49 6.04
C MET A 20 -3.33 -24.78 6.90
N GLN A 21 -3.15 -26.03 7.35
CA GLN A 21 -1.96 -26.45 8.11
C GLN A 21 -0.65 -26.33 7.32
N GLY A 22 -0.68 -26.54 6.00
CA GLY A 22 0.51 -26.40 5.15
C GLY A 22 1.01 -24.96 5.00
N ALA A 23 0.10 -23.98 5.00
CA ALA A 23 0.47 -22.56 4.91
C ALA A 23 1.12 -22.06 6.21
N ASP A 24 0.56 -22.45 7.36
CA ASP A 24 1.12 -22.12 8.67
C ASP A 24 2.50 -22.78 8.88
N GLN A 25 2.69 -24.02 8.40
CA GLN A 25 3.96 -24.72 8.49
C GLN A 25 5.06 -24.08 7.63
N ALA A 26 4.73 -23.58 6.43
CA ALA A 26 5.68 -22.89 5.57
C ALA A 26 6.09 -21.52 6.14
N ALA A 27 5.15 -20.78 6.73
CA ALA A 27 5.44 -19.52 7.40
C ALA A 27 6.32 -19.73 8.65
N ALA A 28 6.01 -20.74 9.47
CA ALA A 28 6.82 -21.10 10.64
C ALA A 28 8.25 -21.50 10.24
N ALA A 29 8.41 -22.34 9.21
CA ALA A 29 9.72 -22.76 8.72
C ALA A 29 10.54 -21.58 8.14
N ALA A 30 9.89 -20.63 7.46
CA ALA A 30 10.53 -19.43 6.94
C ALA A 30 10.99 -18.49 8.07
N MET A 31 10.17 -18.32 9.12
CA MET A 31 10.55 -17.54 10.30
C MET A 31 11.72 -18.17 11.06
N ASP A 32 11.69 -19.48 11.30
CA ASP A 32 12.79 -20.19 11.97
C ASP A 32 14.10 -20.10 11.17
N ALA A 33 14.03 -20.23 9.84
CA ALA A 33 15.19 -20.06 8.97
C ALA A 33 15.77 -18.63 9.06
N HIS A 34 14.92 -17.61 9.20
CA HIS A 34 15.34 -16.22 9.38
C HIS A 34 15.98 -15.99 10.76
N LEU A 35 15.38 -16.53 11.82
CA LEU A 35 15.92 -16.44 13.19
C LEU A 35 17.27 -17.15 13.32
N LEU A 36 17.43 -18.32 12.70
CA LEU A 36 18.71 -19.02 12.66
C LEU A 36 19.76 -18.22 11.87
N LYS A 37 19.40 -17.64 10.72
CA LYS A 37 20.30 -16.76 9.95
C LYS A 37 20.72 -15.54 10.75
N GLN A 38 19.82 -14.89 11.48
CA GLN A 38 20.16 -13.76 12.36
C GLN A 38 21.06 -14.20 13.53
N LYS A 39 20.76 -15.33 14.18
CA LYS A 39 21.57 -15.86 15.28
C LYS A 39 22.98 -16.22 14.81
N ILE A 40 23.10 -16.84 13.63
CA ILE A 40 24.38 -17.13 12.99
C ILE A 40 25.09 -15.83 12.64
N ALA A 41 24.42 -14.85 12.02
CA ALA A 41 25.03 -13.56 11.70
C ALA A 41 25.57 -12.83 12.94
N ALA A 42 24.80 -12.81 14.04
CA ALA A 42 25.23 -12.24 15.31
C ALA A 42 26.42 -12.98 15.95
N GLN A 43 26.51 -14.30 15.79
CA GLN A 43 27.64 -15.10 16.26
C GLN A 43 28.86 -15.04 15.33
N THR A 44 28.65 -14.78 14.04
CA THR A 44 29.69 -14.74 13.00
C THR A 44 30.27 -13.34 12.80
N LEU A 45 29.60 -12.30 13.32
CA LEU A 45 30.15 -10.97 13.55
C LEU A 45 31.20 -11.02 14.67
N LYS A 46 32.27 -11.75 14.42
CA LYS A 46 33.52 -11.59 15.17
C LYS A 46 34.04 -10.22 14.76
N LEU A 47 34.11 -9.28 15.71
CA LEU A 47 34.92 -8.08 15.53
C LEU A 47 36.30 -8.56 15.03
N PRO A 48 36.82 -8.01 13.92
CA PRO A 48 38.10 -8.46 13.41
C PRO A 48 39.11 -8.26 14.53
N GLN A 49 39.81 -9.34 14.92
CA GLN A 49 40.66 -9.35 16.12
C GLN A 49 41.90 -8.45 16.01
N ASN A 50 41.97 -7.60 14.99
CA ASN A 50 43.05 -6.66 14.76
C ASN A 50 42.63 -5.51 13.83
N THR A 51 41.47 -4.89 14.07
CA THR A 51 41.14 -3.62 13.43
C THR A 51 41.71 -2.50 14.28
N GLU A 52 42.72 -1.81 13.77
CA GLU A 52 43.06 -0.49 14.29
C GLU A 52 41.82 0.39 14.12
N PHE A 53 41.22 0.77 15.23
CA PHE A 53 40.09 1.70 15.23
C PHE A 53 40.58 3.02 14.62
N ASP A 54 39.86 3.55 13.64
CA ASP A 54 40.17 4.87 13.11
C ASP A 54 39.96 5.96 14.19
N ASP A 55 40.55 7.13 13.97
CA ASP A 55 40.50 8.24 14.94
C ASP A 55 39.06 8.65 15.31
N TYR A 56 38.10 8.51 14.39
CA TYR A 56 36.70 8.82 14.64
C TYR A 56 36.04 7.75 15.54
N GLN A 57 36.35 6.48 15.33
CA GLN A 57 35.88 5.38 16.17
C GLN A 57 36.46 5.47 17.58
N ILE A 58 37.75 5.83 17.71
CA ILE A 58 38.36 6.08 19.01
C ILE A 58 37.70 7.29 19.70
N ALA A 59 37.44 8.37 18.96
CA ALA A 59 36.75 9.54 19.50
C ALA A 59 35.32 9.19 19.97
N PHE A 60 34.59 8.36 19.23
CA PHE A 60 33.26 7.88 19.59
C PHE A 60 33.28 6.97 20.83
N LEU A 61 34.25 6.05 20.93
CA LEU A 61 34.40 5.20 22.11
C LEU A 61 34.78 6.00 23.36
N ARG A 62 35.49 7.13 23.18
CA ARG A 62 35.91 8.03 24.27
C ARG A 62 34.91 9.14 24.56
N SER A 63 34.00 9.44 23.65
CA SER A 63 32.91 10.39 23.90
C SER A 63 31.99 9.74 24.92
N GLY A 64 32.26 9.99 26.20
CA GLY A 64 31.40 9.52 27.27
C GLY A 64 29.96 9.88 26.94
N PHE A 65 29.09 8.88 26.85
CA PHE A 65 27.68 9.13 26.64
C PHE A 65 27.13 9.76 27.91
N GLU A 66 26.63 10.98 27.83
CA GLU A 66 25.80 11.52 28.89
C GLU A 66 24.53 10.69 28.99
N ASN A 67 24.23 10.19 30.18
CA ASN A 67 22.98 9.49 30.43
C ASN A 67 21.85 10.53 30.35
N VAL A 68 21.22 10.64 29.19
CA VAL A 68 20.04 11.50 28.98
C VAL A 68 18.92 10.94 29.85
N LYS A 69 18.77 11.50 31.04
CA LYS A 69 17.58 11.26 31.86
C LYS A 69 16.40 11.80 31.05
N THR A 70 15.46 10.91 30.71
CA THR A 70 14.19 11.29 30.11
C THR A 70 13.53 12.34 31.01
N GLN A 71 13.52 13.60 30.57
CA GLN A 71 12.72 14.61 31.23
C GLN A 71 11.26 14.27 30.92
N ILE A 72 10.52 13.89 31.96
CA ILE A 72 9.08 13.74 31.85
C ILE A 72 8.52 15.15 31.76
N GLU A 73 8.16 15.56 30.55
CA GLU A 73 7.42 16.80 30.32
C GLU A 73 6.12 16.71 31.13
N THR A 74 6.00 17.56 32.15
CA THR A 74 4.76 17.66 32.91
C THR A 74 3.69 18.23 31.99
N LEU A 75 2.64 17.44 31.77
CA LEU A 75 1.50 17.85 30.96
C LEU A 75 1.00 19.23 31.44
N PRO A 76 0.81 20.20 30.54
CA PRO A 76 0.31 21.51 30.91
C PRO A 76 -1.04 21.35 31.60
N THR A 77 -1.18 21.95 32.79
CA THR A 77 -2.50 22.11 33.41
C THR A 77 -3.29 23.02 32.49
N ALA A 78 -4.28 22.46 31.81
CA ALA A 78 -5.08 23.14 30.80
C ALA A 78 -5.71 24.41 31.38
N THR A 79 -5.12 25.56 31.06
CA THR A 79 -5.82 26.84 31.03
C THR A 79 -5.84 27.27 29.58
N ALA A 80 -7.04 27.21 29.00
CA ALA A 80 -7.50 27.79 27.74
C ALA A 80 -6.45 28.28 26.73
N GLU A 81 -6.24 27.48 25.67
CA GLU A 81 -6.40 27.85 24.26
C GLU A 81 -6.16 26.56 23.47
N GLU A 82 -7.17 26.02 22.78
CA GLU A 82 -6.99 24.84 21.93
C GLU A 82 -6.03 25.18 20.77
N PRO A 83 -4.80 24.63 20.73
CA PRO A 83 -4.11 24.57 19.45
C PRO A 83 -4.86 23.52 18.65
N LYS A 84 -5.59 23.98 17.62
CA LYS A 84 -6.17 23.14 16.58
C LYS A 84 -5.01 22.39 15.91
N SER A 85 -4.62 21.26 16.48
CA SER A 85 -3.64 20.38 15.87
C SER A 85 -4.28 19.91 14.58
N LEU A 86 -3.80 20.47 13.48
CA LEU A 86 -3.97 19.87 12.17
C LEU A 86 -3.15 18.58 12.24
N ALA A 87 -3.74 17.54 12.84
CA ALA A 87 -3.32 16.18 12.62
C ALA A 87 -3.50 15.95 11.12
N VAL A 88 -2.44 16.23 10.36
CA VAL A 88 -2.34 15.81 8.97
C VAL A 88 -2.29 14.30 9.05
N SER A 89 -3.48 13.69 8.95
CA SER A 89 -3.64 12.28 8.67
C SER A 89 -2.81 12.00 7.43
N ILE A 90 -1.71 11.25 7.57
CA ILE A 90 -0.97 10.75 6.42
C ILE A 90 -1.88 9.68 5.82
N GLU A 91 -2.79 10.10 4.94
CA GLU A 91 -3.63 9.18 4.19
C GLU A 91 -2.70 8.41 3.26
N GLN A 92 -2.40 7.16 3.62
CA GLN A 92 -1.62 6.26 2.79
C GLN A 92 -2.44 5.97 1.54
N THR A 93 -2.08 6.61 0.43
CA THR A 93 -2.64 6.31 -0.88
C THR A 93 -1.93 5.08 -1.46
N ARG A 94 -2.71 4.08 -1.86
CA ARG A 94 -2.17 2.80 -2.35
C ARG A 94 -1.92 2.89 -3.85
N LEU A 95 -0.68 2.66 -4.28
CA LEU A 95 -0.32 2.55 -5.70
C LEU A 95 -0.53 1.11 -6.19
N VAL A 96 -1.23 0.95 -7.31
CA VAL A 96 -1.56 -0.35 -7.91
C VAL A 96 -1.25 -0.34 -9.41
N SER A 97 -0.67 -1.43 -9.90
CA SER A 97 -0.50 -1.66 -11.34
C SER A 97 -1.83 -2.09 -11.96
N VAL A 98 -2.27 -1.36 -12.98
CA VAL A 98 -3.55 -1.55 -13.66
C VAL A 98 -3.31 -1.63 -15.17
N GLU A 99 -3.89 -2.63 -15.82
CA GLU A 99 -3.94 -2.71 -17.27
C GLU A 99 -5.14 -1.90 -17.80
N VAL A 100 -4.90 -1.03 -18.76
CA VAL A 100 -5.95 -0.20 -19.36
C VAL A 100 -6.77 -1.02 -20.35
N TRP A 101 -8.09 -1.10 -20.16
CA TRP A 101 -8.99 -1.81 -21.05
C TRP A 101 -9.74 -0.89 -22.00
N ASN A 102 -10.12 0.30 -21.53
CA ASN A 102 -10.85 1.25 -22.35
C ASN A 102 -10.64 2.69 -21.88
N LEU A 103 -10.79 3.63 -22.81
CA LEU A 103 -10.85 5.06 -22.52
C LEU A 103 -12.30 5.53 -22.61
N LEU A 104 -12.81 6.17 -21.56
CA LEU A 104 -14.13 6.76 -21.55
C LEU A 104 -14.09 8.13 -22.24
N ALA A 105 -15.03 8.35 -23.15
CA ALA A 105 -15.14 9.57 -23.95
C ALA A 105 -16.58 10.09 -24.00
N GLY A 106 -16.74 11.35 -24.39
CA GLY A 106 -18.06 11.95 -24.59
C GLY A 106 -18.85 12.14 -23.28
N GLN A 107 -20.12 11.74 -23.31
CA GLN A 107 -21.10 12.05 -22.26
C GLN A 107 -20.89 11.27 -20.96
N GLU A 108 -20.42 10.01 -21.05
CA GLU A 108 -20.11 9.16 -19.90
C GLU A 108 -18.99 9.76 -19.05
N LYS A 109 -17.94 10.26 -19.71
CA LYS A 109 -16.83 10.97 -19.07
C LYS A 109 -17.34 12.18 -18.27
N LEU A 110 -18.20 13.00 -18.88
CA LEU A 110 -18.75 14.20 -18.23
C LEU A 110 -19.62 13.85 -17.02
N GLN A 111 -20.44 12.80 -17.13
CA GLN A 111 -21.27 12.33 -16.01
C GLN A 111 -20.42 11.84 -14.83
N LEU A 112 -19.35 11.08 -15.10
CA LEU A 112 -18.45 10.61 -14.05
C LEU A 112 -17.74 11.76 -13.34
N LEU A 113 -17.23 12.75 -14.09
CA LEU A 113 -16.58 13.92 -13.49
C LEU A 113 -17.55 14.76 -12.68
N GLU A 114 -18.78 14.96 -13.17
CA GLU A 114 -19.81 15.70 -12.41
C GLU A 114 -20.20 14.95 -11.14
N ASN A 115 -20.43 13.64 -11.22
CA ASN A 115 -20.75 12.80 -10.06
C ASN A 115 -19.63 12.83 -9.01
N ALA A 116 -18.38 12.70 -9.46
CA ALA A 116 -17.24 12.69 -8.56
C ALA A 116 -17.01 14.10 -7.95
N ARG A 117 -17.32 15.18 -8.68
CA ARG A 117 -17.32 16.56 -8.17
C ARG A 117 -18.39 16.75 -7.09
N LEU A 118 -19.59 16.23 -7.31
CA LEU A 118 -20.68 16.30 -6.33
C LEU A 118 -20.36 15.53 -5.04
N LYS A 119 -19.54 14.48 -5.13
CA LYS A 119 -19.02 13.74 -3.97
C LYS A 119 -17.91 14.47 -3.21
N GLY A 120 -17.43 15.60 -3.73
CA GLY A 120 -16.40 16.41 -3.08
C GLY A 120 -14.98 15.85 -3.22
N SER A 121 -14.70 15.05 -4.25
CA SER A 121 -13.35 14.52 -4.45
C SER A 121 -12.34 15.63 -4.75
N GLU A 122 -11.22 15.60 -4.05
CA GLU A 122 -10.16 16.61 -4.15
C GLU A 122 -9.26 16.42 -5.38
N LEU A 123 -9.26 15.21 -5.95
CA LEU A 123 -8.38 14.84 -7.08
C LEU A 123 -8.91 15.29 -8.44
N ILE A 124 -10.09 15.93 -8.50
CA ILE A 124 -10.77 16.26 -9.75
C ILE A 124 -10.33 17.64 -10.25
N PRO A 125 -9.96 17.76 -11.53
CA PRO A 125 -9.60 19.04 -12.13
C PRO A 125 -10.80 20.00 -12.22
N PRO A 126 -10.54 21.32 -12.30
CA PRO A 126 -11.59 22.30 -12.55
C PRO A 126 -12.28 22.03 -13.89
N LYS A 127 -13.56 22.43 -14.01
CA LYS A 127 -14.40 22.18 -15.20
C LYS A 127 -13.77 22.69 -16.51
N SER A 128 -13.00 23.77 -16.44
CA SER A 128 -12.26 24.33 -17.58
C SER A 128 -11.22 23.38 -18.17
N GLU A 129 -10.69 22.45 -17.38
CA GLU A 129 -9.61 21.55 -17.79
C GLU A 129 -10.11 20.18 -18.21
N TRP A 130 -11.39 19.87 -18.04
CA TRP A 130 -11.94 18.54 -18.32
C TRP A 130 -11.68 18.04 -19.74
N SER A 131 -11.50 18.91 -20.72
CA SER A 131 -11.14 18.53 -22.10
C SER A 131 -9.80 17.81 -22.20
N ASN A 132 -8.82 18.19 -21.38
CA ASN A 132 -7.42 17.76 -21.49
C ASN A 132 -7.12 16.51 -20.68
N TRP A 133 -8.03 16.14 -19.78
CA TRP A 133 -7.91 14.96 -18.94
C TRP A 133 -8.62 13.77 -19.59
N PHE A 134 -8.07 12.56 -19.46
CA PHE A 134 -8.69 11.35 -19.97
C PHE A 134 -9.19 10.50 -18.81
N ILE A 135 -10.23 9.70 -19.03
CA ILE A 135 -10.68 8.72 -18.03
C ILE A 135 -10.50 7.34 -18.66
N ALA A 136 -9.93 6.42 -17.90
CA ALA A 136 -9.74 5.05 -18.32
C ALA A 136 -10.41 4.10 -17.33
N VAL A 137 -10.74 2.93 -17.85
CA VAL A 137 -11.18 1.78 -17.08
C VAL A 137 -10.17 0.69 -17.31
N GLY A 138 -9.74 0.05 -16.22
CA GLY A 138 -8.76 -1.02 -16.26
C GLY A 138 -8.94 -2.03 -15.14
N GLY A 139 -8.18 -3.12 -15.21
CA GLY A 139 -8.15 -4.16 -14.18
C GLY A 139 -6.82 -4.19 -13.46
N SER A 140 -6.86 -4.40 -12.15
CA SER A 140 -5.64 -4.68 -11.38
C SER A 140 -5.18 -6.12 -11.62
N ASP A 141 -3.85 -6.33 -11.64
CA ASP A 141 -3.22 -7.66 -11.64
C ASP A 141 -3.44 -8.43 -10.30
N ASP A 142 -3.98 -7.78 -9.25
CA ASP A 142 -4.28 -8.44 -7.98
C ASP A 142 -5.38 -9.51 -8.12
N PRO A 143 -5.36 -10.60 -7.32
CA PRO A 143 -6.26 -11.75 -7.44
C PRO A 143 -7.75 -11.44 -7.22
N GLY A 144 -8.11 -10.18 -6.92
CA GLY A 144 -9.48 -9.69 -6.86
C GLY A 144 -10.05 -9.15 -8.18
N ASN A 145 -9.25 -9.05 -9.25
CA ASN A 145 -9.60 -8.51 -10.58
C ASN A 145 -10.66 -7.39 -10.52
N SER A 146 -10.39 -6.39 -9.68
CA SER A 146 -11.31 -5.27 -9.49
C SER A 146 -11.19 -4.33 -10.69
N THR A 147 -12.34 -4.02 -11.30
CA THR A 147 -12.40 -2.97 -12.31
C THR A 147 -12.21 -1.62 -11.63
N ILE A 148 -11.20 -0.89 -12.06
CA ILE A 148 -10.80 0.41 -11.52
C ILE A 148 -11.07 1.45 -12.62
N THR A 149 -11.91 2.42 -12.30
CA THR A 149 -12.04 3.63 -13.11
C THR A 149 -11.08 4.68 -12.55
N PHE A 150 -10.26 5.26 -13.41
CA PHE A 150 -9.25 6.21 -13.01
C PHE A 150 -9.05 7.34 -14.02
N LEU A 151 -8.54 8.44 -13.52
CA LEU A 151 -8.31 9.68 -14.22
C LEU A 151 -6.85 9.74 -14.69
N ILE A 152 -6.64 10.08 -15.95
CA ILE A 152 -5.32 10.25 -16.55
C ILE A 152 -5.03 11.74 -16.72
N PRO A 153 -4.03 12.28 -16.03
CA PRO A 153 -3.64 13.67 -16.15
C PRO A 153 -2.94 13.96 -17.49
N PRO A 154 -3.01 15.22 -17.97
CA PRO A 154 -2.51 15.61 -19.28
C PRO A 154 -0.98 15.46 -19.44
N ASN A 155 -0.23 15.46 -18.33
CA ASN A 155 1.22 15.21 -18.34
C ASN A 155 1.58 13.77 -18.74
N ILE A 156 0.70 12.80 -18.47
CA ILE A 156 0.86 11.41 -18.92
C ILE A 156 0.39 11.27 -20.37
N GLY A 157 -0.66 12.02 -20.74
CA GLY A 157 -1.22 12.00 -22.07
C GLY A 157 -2.13 10.79 -22.30
N LYS A 158 -2.39 10.46 -23.57
CA LYS A 158 -3.32 9.39 -23.93
C LYS A 158 -2.65 8.02 -23.79
N VAL A 159 -3.15 7.20 -22.87
CA VAL A 159 -2.69 5.82 -22.66
C VAL A 159 -3.49 4.87 -23.57
N ALA A 160 -2.83 3.96 -24.27
CA ALA A 160 -3.50 3.00 -25.15
C ALA A 160 -4.13 1.83 -24.37
N SER A 161 -5.08 1.15 -24.98
CA SER A 161 -5.61 -0.10 -24.43
C SER A 161 -4.51 -1.17 -24.43
N GLY A 162 -4.47 -2.00 -23.38
CA GLY A 162 -3.45 -3.02 -23.14
C GLY A 162 -2.16 -2.48 -22.53
N SER A 163 -2.02 -1.16 -22.38
CA SER A 163 -0.88 -0.55 -21.69
C SER A 163 -1.04 -0.67 -20.18
N LYS A 164 0.07 -0.73 -19.44
CA LYS A 164 0.06 -0.74 -17.98
C LYS A 164 0.22 0.67 -17.44
N ALA A 165 -0.51 0.99 -16.38
CA ALA A 165 -0.42 2.27 -15.68
C ALA A 165 -0.38 2.02 -14.16
N ILE A 166 0.36 2.87 -13.46
CA ILE A 166 0.35 2.88 -11.99
C ILE A 166 -0.69 3.88 -11.55
N VAL A 167 -1.72 3.36 -10.90
CA VAL A 167 -2.89 4.11 -10.44
C VAL A 167 -2.85 4.22 -8.93
N GLU A 168 -3.05 5.43 -8.44
CA GLU A 168 -3.26 5.72 -7.03
C GLU A 168 -4.74 5.53 -6.69
N LEU A 169 -4.98 4.59 -5.77
CA LEU A 169 -6.32 4.30 -5.27
C LEU A 169 -6.70 5.30 -4.19
N SER A 170 -7.88 5.90 -4.35
CA SER A 170 -8.48 6.75 -3.31
C SER A 170 -9.22 5.90 -2.28
N ASN A 171 -9.03 6.22 -0.99
CA ASN A 171 -9.64 5.50 0.11
C ASN A 171 -11.12 5.86 0.32
N ASN A 172 -11.58 6.99 -0.23
CA ASN A 172 -12.90 7.57 0.04
C ASN A 172 -13.92 7.32 -1.08
N GLY A 173 -13.70 6.30 -1.93
CA GLY A 173 -14.58 5.99 -3.07
C GLY A 173 -14.59 7.08 -4.14
N GLU A 174 -13.53 7.88 -4.18
CA GLU A 174 -13.32 8.91 -5.18
C GLU A 174 -12.77 8.33 -6.48
N LEU A 175 -12.63 9.19 -7.48
CA LEU A 175 -12.00 8.81 -8.74
C LEU A 175 -10.50 8.61 -8.51
N ASN A 176 -10.00 7.44 -8.87
CA ASN A 176 -8.58 7.10 -8.77
C ASN A 176 -7.77 7.92 -9.79
N ILE A 177 -6.47 8.10 -9.59
CA ILE A 177 -5.63 8.90 -10.50
C ILE A 177 -4.40 8.11 -10.98
N ALA A 178 -4.13 8.15 -12.28
CA ALA A 178 -2.89 7.62 -12.83
C ALA A 178 -1.73 8.55 -12.47
N ARG A 179 -0.69 7.98 -11.86
CA ARG A 179 0.56 8.70 -11.54
C ARG A 179 1.64 8.44 -12.58
N TYR A 180 1.65 7.24 -13.16
CA TYR A 180 2.65 6.83 -14.16
C TYR A 180 2.02 5.98 -15.26
N ALA A 181 2.52 6.13 -16.48
CA ALA A 181 2.31 5.17 -17.57
C ALA A 181 3.56 4.31 -17.72
N LEU A 182 3.37 3.01 -17.86
CA LEU A 182 4.42 2.03 -18.14
C LEU A 182 4.30 1.69 -19.64
N ASN A 183 5.14 2.34 -20.45
CA ASN A 183 5.24 2.12 -21.88
C ASN A 183 6.17 0.93 -22.20
#